data_AF-A0A5M4B2Y7-F1
#
_entry.id   AF-A0A5M4B2Y7-F1
#
_cell.length_a   1.000
_cell.length_b   1.000
_cell.length_c   1.000
_cell.angle_alpha   90.00
_cell.angle_beta   90.00
_cell.angle_gamma   90.00
#
_symmetry.space_group_name_H-M   'P 1'
#
loop_
_entity.id
_entity.type
_entity.pdbx_description
1 polymer ?
#
loop_
_entity_poly.entity_id
_entity_poly.type
_entity_poly.pdbx_seq_one_letter_code
_entity_poly.pdbx_strand_id
1 'polypeptide(L)'
;MPTIRDAAEEARKRLAEKLKKGEKVTIRSNGEVEADGKSGDGIEIPKGKLAYQWYDNDPDLLQEEKLAMARFFPKFKMEKLEDGRLFWHGAVKTKVLNPDNEWYLQVIYQNNHPDNSTYGGSIRVYSVDPDLEELAAEVGGIPHMLRDENNHVFICTARQTDFLASPEESSSAASAIAWAVKWITVFELWLDSKVTTEEFQSHTF
;
A
#
# COMPACT_ATOMS: atom_id res chain seq x y z
N MET A 1 49.63 -3.05 12.58
CA MET A 1 48.79 -2.00 13.21
C MET A 1 47.78 -1.55 12.16
N PRO A 2 46.46 -1.54 12.44
CA PRO A 2 45.47 -1.07 11.49
C PRO A 2 45.72 0.41 11.17
N THR A 3 45.57 0.81 9.91
CA THR A 3 45.78 2.20 9.52
C THR A 3 44.55 3.04 9.88
N ILE A 4 44.72 4.35 10.04
CA ILE A 4 43.61 5.30 10.33
C ILE A 4 42.48 5.18 9.28
N ARG A 5 42.84 4.79 8.04
CA ARG A 5 41.92 4.60 6.93
C ARG A 5 41.01 3.37 7.13
N ASP A 6 41.53 2.30 7.71
CA ASP A 6 40.79 1.07 8.02
C ASP A 6 39.77 1.30 9.15
N ALA A 7 40.19 2.01 10.21
CA ALA A 7 39.32 2.36 11.34
C ALA A 7 38.16 3.28 10.91
N ALA A 8 38.42 4.24 10.01
CA ALA A 8 37.40 5.12 9.46
C ALA A 8 36.40 4.37 8.56
N GLU A 9 36.84 3.36 7.82
CA GLU A 9 35.95 2.54 7.00
C GLU A 9 35.05 1.64 7.84
N GLU A 10 35.60 1.05 8.91
CA GLU A 10 34.83 0.24 9.84
C GLU A 10 33.79 1.08 10.60
N ALA A 11 34.15 2.31 11.00
CA ALA A 11 33.20 3.25 11.58
C ALA A 11 32.05 3.62 10.62
N ARG A 12 32.36 3.84 9.33
CA ARG A 12 31.32 4.07 8.29
C ARG A 12 30.41 2.86 8.10
N LYS A 13 30.96 1.63 8.08
CA LYS A 13 30.17 0.40 7.97
C LYS A 13 29.24 0.22 9.17
N ARG A 14 29.74 0.41 10.39
CA ARG A 14 28.94 0.33 11.63
C ARG A 14 27.83 1.38 11.66
N LEU A 15 28.13 2.63 11.28
CA LEU A 15 27.12 3.68 11.19
C LEU A 15 26.06 3.34 10.13
N ALA A 16 26.47 2.84 8.96
CA ALA A 16 25.54 2.42 7.91
C ALA A 16 24.64 1.26 8.36
N GLU A 17 25.17 0.27 9.08
CA GLU A 17 24.38 -0.83 9.64
C GLU A 17 23.38 -0.34 10.71
N LYS A 18 23.79 0.55 11.60
CA LYS A 18 22.91 1.15 12.61
C LYS A 18 21.77 1.94 11.98
N LEU A 19 22.09 2.78 10.99
CA LEU A 19 21.07 3.51 10.22
C LEU A 19 20.11 2.57 9.48
N LYS A 20 20.62 1.48 8.89
CA LYS A 20 19.77 0.44 8.25
C LYS A 20 18.88 -0.29 9.25
N LYS A 21 19.34 -0.52 10.48
CA LYS A 21 18.56 -1.13 11.56
C LYS A 21 17.60 -0.15 12.24
N GLY A 22 17.63 1.13 11.85
CA GLY A 22 16.84 2.21 12.45
C GLY A 22 17.22 2.45 13.91
N GLU A 23 18.45 2.13 14.30
CA GLU A 23 18.96 2.37 15.64
C GLU A 23 19.14 3.87 15.89
N LYS A 24 19.16 4.25 17.17
CA LYS A 24 19.38 5.65 17.56
C LYS A 24 20.72 6.16 17.04
N VAL A 25 20.72 7.39 16.54
CA VAL A 25 21.93 8.13 16.17
C VAL A 25 21.89 9.53 16.77
N THR A 26 23.06 10.08 17.10
CA THR A 26 23.17 11.43 17.66
C THR A 26 23.77 12.37 16.62
N ILE A 27 23.12 13.52 16.41
CA ILE A 27 23.64 14.60 15.56
C ILE A 27 24.15 15.71 16.47
N ARG A 28 25.44 15.99 16.44
CA ARG A 28 26.06 17.07 17.23
C ARG A 28 25.70 18.44 16.65
N SER A 29 25.91 19.48 17.45
CA SER A 29 25.68 20.88 17.06
C SER A 29 26.48 21.34 15.83
N ASN A 30 27.59 20.65 15.50
CA ASN A 30 28.40 20.89 14.31
C ASN A 30 27.96 20.06 13.08
N GLY A 31 26.89 19.26 13.19
CA GLY A 31 26.39 18.40 12.12
C GLY A 31 27.08 17.03 12.00
N GLU A 32 28.02 16.69 12.90
CA GLU A 32 28.64 15.36 12.93
C GLU A 32 27.66 14.30 13.43
N VAL A 33 27.65 13.14 12.76
CA VAL A 33 26.79 12.00 13.08
C VAL A 33 27.60 10.94 13.83
N GLU A 34 27.19 10.64 15.06
CA GLU A 34 27.78 9.59 15.87
C GLU A 34 26.83 8.41 16.03
N ALA A 35 27.37 7.22 15.79
CA ALA A 35 26.65 5.96 15.89
C ALA A 35 26.42 5.54 17.36
N ASP A 36 27.28 5.99 18.28
CA ASP A 36 27.23 5.65 19.70
C ASP A 36 26.88 6.91 20.49
N GLY A 37 25.64 6.98 20.99
CA GLY A 37 25.15 8.10 21.79
C GLY A 37 25.94 8.23 23.08
N LYS A 38 27.00 9.06 23.05
CA LYS A 38 27.60 9.60 24.26
C LYS A 38 26.84 10.85 24.64
N SER A 39 26.32 10.87 25.86
CA SER A 39 25.67 12.03 26.48
C SER A 39 26.54 13.29 26.32
N GLY A 40 26.02 14.24 25.54
CA GLY A 40 26.64 15.52 25.22
C GLY A 40 25.73 16.33 24.27
N ASP A 41 26.08 17.59 23.99
CA ASP A 41 25.31 18.52 23.15
C ASP A 41 25.05 17.96 21.74
N GLY A 42 23.89 17.32 21.56
CA GLY A 42 23.44 16.76 20.29
C GLY A 42 21.97 16.37 20.32
N ILE A 43 21.35 16.35 19.13
CA ILE A 43 19.98 15.90 18.93
C ILE A 43 20.01 14.37 18.79
N GLU A 44 19.32 13.66 19.68
CA GLU A 44 19.04 12.24 19.48
C GLU A 44 17.96 12.07 18.43
N ILE A 45 18.29 11.39 17.34
CA ILE A 45 17.29 10.87 16.41
C ILE A 45 16.75 9.57 17.04
N PRO A 46 15.43 9.49 17.35
CA PRO A 46 14.86 8.32 17.96
C PRO A 46 14.93 7.11 17.02
N LYS A 47 14.71 5.91 17.58
CA LYS A 47 14.64 4.68 16.80
C LYS A 47 13.60 4.83 15.69
N GLY A 48 14.02 4.69 14.45
CA GLY A 48 13.18 4.92 13.27
C GLY A 48 14.02 4.78 12.01
N LYS A 49 13.45 4.21 10.96
CA LYS A 49 14.09 4.20 9.64
C LYS A 49 13.72 5.49 8.91
N LEU A 50 14.59 5.94 8.01
CA LEU A 50 14.18 6.89 6.97
C LEU A 50 13.01 6.28 6.19
N ALA A 51 12.21 7.11 5.52
CA ALA A 51 11.13 6.61 4.65
C ALA A 51 11.70 5.52 3.72
N TYR A 52 11.24 4.30 3.94
CA TYR A 52 11.70 3.09 3.26
C TYR A 52 10.47 2.38 2.72
N GLN A 53 10.64 1.65 1.63
CA GLN A 53 9.58 0.83 1.10
C GLN A 53 9.48 -0.46 1.93
N TRP A 54 8.26 -0.89 2.24
CA TRP A 54 8.02 -2.03 3.13
C TRP A 54 8.74 -3.31 2.69
N TYR A 55 8.77 -3.55 1.38
CA TYR A 55 9.36 -4.74 0.78
C TYR A 55 10.90 -4.75 0.82
N ASP A 56 11.55 -3.62 1.12
CA ASP A 56 12.99 -3.59 1.40
C ASP A 56 13.29 -4.12 2.81
N ASN A 57 12.33 -4.03 3.72
CA ASN A 57 12.44 -4.52 5.09
C ASN A 57 11.93 -5.95 5.25
N ASP A 58 10.95 -6.34 4.44
CA ASP A 58 10.31 -7.66 4.47
C ASP A 58 10.23 -8.27 3.06
N PRO A 59 11.35 -8.84 2.56
CA PRO A 59 11.38 -9.47 1.24
C PRO A 59 10.56 -10.77 1.18
N ASP A 60 10.35 -11.43 2.33
CA ASP A 60 9.55 -12.66 2.42
C ASP A 60 8.07 -12.32 2.19
N LEU A 61 7.56 -11.26 2.82
CA LEU A 61 6.22 -10.75 2.54
C LEU A 61 6.03 -10.40 1.05
N LEU A 62 7.02 -9.76 0.41
CA LEU A 62 6.95 -9.49 -1.04
C LEU A 62 6.89 -10.78 -1.87
N GLN A 63 7.59 -11.83 -1.45
CA GLN A 63 7.53 -13.12 -2.13
C GLN A 63 6.15 -13.77 -1.97
N GLU A 64 5.55 -13.70 -0.80
CA GLU A 64 4.20 -14.20 -0.54
C GLU A 64 3.15 -13.44 -1.37
N GLU A 65 3.25 -12.10 -1.46
CA GLU A 65 2.39 -11.28 -2.32
C GLU A 65 2.46 -11.73 -3.78
N LYS A 66 3.66 -11.96 -4.30
CA LYS A 66 3.86 -12.43 -5.69
C LYS A 66 3.25 -13.81 -5.91
N LEU A 67 3.39 -14.73 -4.94
CA LEU A 67 2.81 -16.07 -5.02
C LEU A 67 1.27 -16.02 -4.99
N ALA A 68 0.68 -15.20 -4.13
CA ALA A 68 -0.76 -14.98 -4.07
C ALA A 68 -1.29 -14.39 -5.38
N MET A 69 -0.64 -13.35 -5.91
CA MET A 69 -1.01 -12.72 -7.17
C MET A 69 -0.86 -13.67 -8.36
N ALA A 70 0.23 -14.43 -8.44
CA ALA A 70 0.40 -15.44 -9.49
C ALA A 70 -0.67 -16.54 -9.44
N ARG A 71 -1.15 -16.89 -8.24
CA ARG A 71 -2.20 -17.90 -8.05
C ARG A 71 -3.58 -17.41 -8.43
N PHE A 72 -3.98 -16.23 -7.96
CA PHE A 72 -5.36 -15.75 -8.05
C PHE A 72 -5.60 -14.76 -9.19
N PHE A 73 -4.59 -13.96 -9.53
CA PHE A 73 -4.67 -12.91 -10.55
C PHE A 73 -3.46 -12.95 -11.51
N PRO A 74 -3.19 -14.07 -12.19
CA PRO A 74 -1.95 -14.29 -12.97
C PRO A 74 -1.74 -13.30 -14.13
N LYS A 75 -2.77 -12.55 -14.53
CA LYS A 75 -2.69 -11.53 -15.58
C LYS A 75 -2.27 -10.16 -15.06
N PHE A 76 -2.35 -9.93 -13.75
CA PHE A 76 -1.89 -8.70 -13.15
C PHE A 76 -0.36 -8.66 -13.20
N LYS A 77 0.17 -7.48 -13.48
CA LYS A 77 1.61 -7.23 -13.55
C LYS A 77 2.01 -6.30 -12.43
N MET A 78 3.18 -6.56 -11.87
CA MET A 78 3.75 -5.71 -10.82
C MET A 78 4.72 -4.72 -11.45
N GLU A 79 4.55 -3.46 -11.13
CA GLU A 79 5.42 -2.36 -11.55
C GLU A 79 5.70 -1.43 -10.37
N LYS A 80 6.45 -0.36 -10.62
CA LYS A 80 6.90 0.59 -9.60
C LYS A 80 6.59 2.00 -10.08
N LEU A 81 5.96 2.80 -9.23
CA LEU A 81 5.72 4.22 -9.49
C LEU A 81 7.04 5.01 -9.42
N GLU A 82 7.03 6.24 -9.94
CA GLU A 82 8.19 7.14 -9.89
C GLU A 82 8.64 7.44 -8.46
N ASP A 83 7.70 7.51 -7.51
CA ASP A 83 7.95 7.70 -6.08
C ASP A 83 8.48 6.43 -5.36
N GLY A 84 8.56 5.33 -6.11
CA GLY A 84 9.10 4.06 -5.65
C GLY A 84 8.10 3.12 -4.99
N ARG A 85 6.81 3.44 -4.91
CA ARG A 85 5.80 2.47 -4.44
C ARG A 85 5.61 1.35 -5.46
N LEU A 86 5.45 0.13 -4.96
CA LEU A 86 5.00 -0.98 -5.81
C LEU A 86 3.50 -0.85 -6.07
N PHE A 87 3.11 -1.28 -7.26
CA PHE A 87 1.71 -1.45 -7.60
C PHE A 87 1.51 -2.66 -8.50
N TRP A 88 0.31 -3.21 -8.45
CA TRP A 88 -0.18 -4.17 -9.43
C TRP A 88 -1.16 -3.49 -10.38
N HIS A 89 -1.17 -3.90 -11.63
CA HIS A 89 -2.19 -3.45 -12.58
C HIS A 89 -2.63 -4.58 -13.48
N GLY A 90 -3.90 -4.55 -13.87
CA GLY A 90 -4.49 -5.62 -14.67
C GLY A 90 -5.99 -5.49 -14.76
N ALA A 91 -6.57 -6.40 -15.54
CA ALA A 91 -7.99 -6.38 -15.85
C ALA A 91 -8.78 -7.44 -15.08
N VAL A 92 -9.99 -7.10 -14.67
CA VAL A 92 -11.01 -8.03 -14.13
C VAL A 92 -12.30 -7.93 -14.94
N LYS A 93 -13.08 -9.01 -14.96
CA LYS A 93 -14.38 -9.06 -15.65
C LYS A 93 -15.44 -9.60 -14.72
N THR A 94 -16.50 -8.82 -14.50
CA THR A 94 -17.61 -9.19 -13.59
C THR A 94 -18.78 -9.85 -14.30
N LYS A 95 -18.88 -9.79 -15.64
CA LYS A 95 -19.92 -10.45 -16.46
C LYS A 95 -21.37 -10.22 -16.00
N VAL A 96 -21.65 -9.26 -15.13
CA VAL A 96 -22.98 -9.05 -14.55
C VAL A 96 -23.81 -8.20 -15.48
N LEU A 97 -23.37 -6.97 -15.76
CA LEU A 97 -24.10 -6.06 -16.64
C LEU A 97 -23.86 -6.38 -18.12
N ASN A 98 -22.59 -6.64 -18.46
CA ASN A 98 -22.18 -7.01 -19.80
C ASN A 98 -21.02 -8.04 -19.72
N PRO A 99 -21.12 -9.20 -20.39
CA PRO A 99 -20.05 -10.21 -20.44
C PRO A 99 -18.70 -9.70 -20.95
N ASP A 100 -18.72 -8.65 -21.77
CA ASP A 100 -17.52 -8.06 -22.37
C ASP A 100 -16.94 -6.90 -21.57
N ASN A 101 -17.67 -6.38 -20.56
CA ASN A 101 -17.15 -5.31 -19.71
C ASN A 101 -15.92 -5.79 -18.95
N GLU A 102 -14.88 -4.96 -19.01
CA GLU A 102 -13.60 -5.19 -18.40
C GLU A 102 -13.23 -3.96 -17.59
N TRP A 103 -12.81 -4.18 -16.34
CA TRP A 103 -12.34 -3.15 -15.44
C TRP A 103 -10.83 -3.25 -15.34
N TYR A 104 -10.13 -2.21 -15.75
CA TYR A 104 -8.70 -2.09 -15.57
C TYR A 104 -8.41 -1.43 -14.23
N LEU A 105 -7.76 -2.17 -13.34
CA LEU A 105 -7.49 -1.77 -11.96
C LEU A 105 -6.00 -1.50 -11.77
N GLN A 106 -5.71 -0.53 -10.90
CA GLN A 106 -4.39 -0.29 -10.34
C GLN A 106 -4.44 -0.43 -8.81
N VAL A 107 -3.56 -1.24 -8.25
CA VAL A 107 -3.54 -1.62 -6.83
C VAL A 107 -2.21 -1.19 -6.24
N ILE A 108 -2.22 -0.11 -5.46
CA ILE A 108 -1.00 0.57 -4.98
C ILE A 108 -0.79 0.27 -3.50
N TYR A 109 0.41 -0.20 -3.14
CA TYR A 109 0.82 -0.32 -1.74
C TYR A 109 1.28 1.03 -1.22
N GLN A 110 0.83 1.41 -0.03
CA GLN A 110 1.38 2.53 0.72
C GLN A 110 2.71 2.14 1.36
N ASN A 111 3.56 3.14 1.60
CA ASN A 111 4.92 2.94 2.12
C ASN A 111 4.96 2.16 3.44
N ASN A 112 3.91 2.29 4.27
CA ASN A 112 3.79 1.69 5.58
C ASN A 112 3.13 0.30 5.59
N HIS A 113 2.91 -0.34 4.43
CA HIS A 113 2.34 -1.68 4.39
C HIS A 113 3.16 -2.70 5.20
N PRO A 114 2.55 -3.65 5.92
CA PRO A 114 1.13 -3.72 6.24
C PRO A 114 0.73 -2.74 7.33
N ASP A 115 -0.29 -1.94 7.04
CA ASP A 115 -0.92 -1.03 7.98
C ASP A 115 -2.43 -0.95 7.68
N ASN A 116 -3.22 -0.83 8.74
CA ASN A 116 -4.68 -0.64 8.68
C ASN A 116 -5.12 0.53 9.58
N SER A 117 -4.25 1.50 9.86
CA SER A 117 -4.61 2.65 10.70
C SER A 117 -5.62 3.60 10.04
N THR A 118 -5.87 3.42 8.73
CA THR A 118 -6.80 4.20 7.91
C THR A 118 -7.82 3.31 7.20
N TYR A 119 -8.98 3.86 6.85
CA TYR A 119 -10.00 3.16 6.04
C TYR A 119 -9.44 2.81 4.65
N GLY A 120 -9.70 1.58 4.19
CA GLY A 120 -9.08 1.01 3.00
C GLY A 120 -7.70 0.39 3.24
N GLY A 121 -7.07 0.66 4.38
CA GLY A 121 -5.76 0.13 4.74
C GLY A 121 -4.61 0.64 3.86
N SER A 122 -3.48 -0.04 3.95
CA SER A 122 -2.24 0.27 3.23
C SER A 122 -2.22 -0.21 1.77
N ILE A 123 -3.33 -0.72 1.24
CA ILE A 123 -3.47 -1.10 -0.18
C ILE A 123 -4.69 -0.39 -0.75
N ARG A 124 -4.49 0.43 -1.78
CA ARG A 124 -5.57 1.18 -2.44
C ARG A 124 -5.84 0.63 -3.83
N VAL A 125 -7.11 0.46 -4.17
CA VAL A 125 -7.54 -0.03 -5.49
C VAL A 125 -8.23 1.08 -6.26
N TYR A 126 -7.61 1.47 -7.37
CA TYR A 126 -8.10 2.49 -8.29
C TYR A 126 -8.68 1.80 -9.53
N SER A 127 -9.80 2.33 -10.02
CA SER A 127 -10.28 2.02 -11.37
C SER A 127 -9.63 3.00 -12.34
N VAL A 128 -8.84 2.47 -13.28
CA VAL A 128 -8.22 3.25 -14.34
C VAL A 128 -9.17 3.33 -15.54
N ASP A 129 -9.91 2.26 -15.78
CA ASP A 129 -10.97 2.19 -16.79
C ASP A 129 -12.03 1.20 -16.28
N PRO A 130 -13.29 1.61 -16.09
CA PRO A 130 -13.85 2.95 -16.32
C PRO A 130 -13.39 4.00 -15.31
N ASP A 131 -13.51 5.29 -15.66
CA ASP A 131 -13.25 6.42 -14.76
C ASP A 131 -14.39 6.56 -13.74
N LEU A 132 -14.07 6.38 -12.46
CA LEU A 132 -15.05 6.45 -11.38
C LEU A 132 -15.55 7.88 -11.10
N GLU A 133 -14.77 8.91 -11.39
CA GLU A 133 -15.23 10.29 -11.21
C GLU A 133 -16.29 10.64 -12.26
N GLU A 134 -16.05 10.26 -13.51
CA GLU A 134 -17.03 10.44 -14.60
C GLU A 134 -18.31 9.66 -14.30
N LEU A 135 -18.19 8.37 -13.97
CA LEU A 135 -19.34 7.55 -13.60
C LEU A 135 -20.13 8.14 -12.43
N ALA A 136 -19.43 8.60 -11.38
CA ALA A 136 -20.09 9.19 -10.23
C ALA A 136 -20.81 10.50 -10.55
N ALA A 137 -20.26 11.32 -11.45
CA ALA A 137 -20.94 12.52 -11.93
C ALA A 137 -22.22 12.19 -12.72
N GLU A 138 -22.21 11.12 -13.51
CA GLU A 138 -23.37 10.69 -14.30
C GLU A 138 -24.52 10.16 -13.43
N VAL A 139 -24.20 9.37 -12.39
CA VAL A 139 -25.21 8.68 -11.56
C VAL A 139 -25.57 9.42 -10.27
N GLY A 140 -24.94 10.56 -9.99
CA GLY A 140 -25.19 11.37 -8.79
C GLY A 140 -24.47 10.86 -7.52
N GLY A 141 -23.34 10.18 -7.69
CA GLY A 141 -22.50 9.63 -6.63
C GLY A 141 -22.59 8.11 -6.51
N ILE A 142 -21.48 7.48 -6.14
CA ILE A 142 -21.39 6.01 -5.98
C ILE A 142 -20.98 5.70 -4.52
N PRO A 143 -21.71 4.80 -3.83
CA PRO A 143 -21.33 4.35 -2.49
C PRO A 143 -19.94 3.73 -2.40
N HIS A 144 -19.32 3.84 -1.22
CA HIS A 144 -18.04 3.19 -0.86
C HIS A 144 -16.85 3.57 -1.74
N MET A 145 -16.80 4.85 -2.13
CA MET A 145 -15.61 5.45 -2.70
C MET A 145 -14.93 6.36 -1.67
N LEU A 146 -13.61 6.35 -1.67
CA LEU A 146 -12.78 7.21 -0.85
C LEU A 146 -11.88 8.07 -1.74
N ARG A 147 -11.30 9.12 -1.17
CA ARG A 147 -10.33 9.98 -1.85
C ARG A 147 -9.00 9.92 -1.13
N ASP A 148 -7.92 9.85 -1.90
CA ASP A 148 -6.56 9.89 -1.36
C ASP A 148 -6.09 11.33 -1.06
N GLU A 149 -4.84 11.47 -0.61
CA GLU A 149 -4.25 12.76 -0.26
C GLU A 149 -4.11 13.70 -1.45
N ASN A 150 -4.12 13.18 -2.67
CA ASN A 150 -4.09 13.95 -3.92
C ASN A 150 -5.48 14.11 -4.53
N ASN A 151 -6.53 13.78 -3.76
CA ASN A 151 -7.93 13.85 -4.14
C ASN A 151 -8.32 12.84 -5.24
N HIS A 152 -7.55 11.79 -5.53
CA HIS A 152 -7.97 10.75 -6.47
C HIS A 152 -8.94 9.77 -5.83
N VAL A 153 -9.97 9.36 -6.58
CA VAL A 153 -10.98 8.40 -6.13
C VAL A 153 -10.44 6.97 -6.18
N PHE A 154 -10.70 6.21 -5.11
CA PHE A 154 -10.40 4.78 -5.05
C PHE A 154 -11.55 4.00 -4.38
N ILE A 155 -11.61 2.69 -4.68
CA ILE A 155 -12.63 1.78 -4.16
C ILE A 155 -12.31 1.48 -2.68
N CYS A 156 -13.30 1.66 -1.80
CA CYS A 156 -13.17 1.21 -0.41
C CYS A 156 -13.32 -0.31 -0.36
N THR A 157 -12.20 -1.02 -0.35
CA THR A 157 -12.18 -2.47 -0.45
C THR A 157 -12.52 -3.19 0.86
N ALA A 158 -12.27 -2.59 2.03
CA ALA A 158 -12.55 -3.27 3.30
C ALA A 158 -12.73 -2.28 4.46
N ARG A 159 -13.53 -2.66 5.46
CA ARG A 159 -13.51 -1.98 6.76
C ARG A 159 -12.16 -2.24 7.43
N GLN A 160 -11.80 -1.35 8.35
CA GLN A 160 -10.57 -1.47 9.13
C GLN A 160 -10.39 -2.84 9.79
N THR A 161 -11.48 -3.44 10.27
CA THR A 161 -11.48 -4.76 10.94
C THR A 161 -11.32 -5.95 9.99
N ASP A 162 -11.65 -5.77 8.71
CA ASP A 162 -11.59 -6.83 7.69
C ASP A 162 -10.22 -6.84 6.98
N PHE A 163 -9.41 -5.79 7.18
CA PHE A 163 -8.02 -5.72 6.73
C PHE A 163 -7.09 -6.25 7.81
N LEU A 164 -6.54 -7.44 7.57
CA LEU A 164 -5.49 -8.05 8.38
C LEU A 164 -4.18 -7.27 8.19
N ALA A 165 -3.57 -6.84 9.28
CA ALA A 165 -2.29 -6.12 9.32
C ALA A 165 -1.43 -6.59 10.50
N SER A 166 -1.46 -7.89 10.79
CA SER A 166 -0.59 -8.48 11.81
C SER A 166 0.71 -9.01 11.17
N PRO A 167 1.78 -9.21 11.95
CA PRO A 167 2.99 -9.85 11.47
C PRO A 167 2.80 -11.28 10.96
N GLU A 168 1.75 -11.98 11.41
CA GLU A 168 1.43 -13.35 11.00
C GLU A 168 0.40 -13.41 9.85
N GLU A 169 -0.43 -12.38 9.68
CA GLU A 169 -1.49 -12.30 8.67
C GLU A 169 -1.61 -10.86 8.12
N SER A 170 -1.16 -10.67 6.88
CA SER A 170 -1.28 -9.42 6.13
C SER A 170 -2.29 -9.55 5.00
N SER A 171 -3.13 -8.54 4.80
CA SER A 171 -4.00 -8.45 3.63
C SER A 171 -3.17 -8.19 2.38
N SER A 172 -3.27 -9.11 1.43
CA SER A 172 -2.55 -9.02 0.17
C SER A 172 -3.24 -8.17 -0.88
N ALA A 173 -2.51 -7.79 -1.93
CA ALA A 173 -3.12 -7.20 -3.12
C ALA A 173 -4.19 -8.13 -3.73
N ALA A 174 -4.01 -9.45 -3.65
CA ALA A 174 -5.02 -10.41 -4.11
C ALA A 174 -6.33 -10.28 -3.31
N SER A 175 -6.24 -10.14 -1.99
CA SER A 175 -7.41 -9.89 -1.14
C SER A 175 -8.08 -8.56 -1.47
N ALA A 176 -7.30 -7.50 -1.67
CA ALA A 176 -7.82 -6.18 -2.06
C ALA A 176 -8.55 -6.21 -3.42
N ILE A 177 -7.98 -6.90 -4.42
CA ILE A 177 -8.63 -7.09 -5.72
C ILE A 177 -9.92 -7.90 -5.58
N ALA A 178 -9.94 -8.96 -4.77
CA ALA A 178 -11.15 -9.76 -4.56
C ALA A 178 -12.30 -8.92 -3.98
N TRP A 179 -11.99 -8.05 -3.02
CA TRP A 179 -12.94 -7.08 -2.49
C TRP A 179 -13.38 -6.03 -3.53
N ALA A 180 -12.47 -5.52 -4.34
CA ALA A 180 -12.81 -4.61 -5.44
C ALA A 180 -13.73 -5.28 -6.47
N VAL A 181 -13.46 -6.53 -6.87
CA VAL A 181 -14.31 -7.32 -7.77
C VAL A 181 -15.72 -7.49 -7.20
N LYS A 182 -15.83 -7.73 -5.89
CA LYS A 182 -17.11 -7.78 -5.19
C LYS A 182 -17.83 -6.44 -5.23
N TRP A 183 -17.14 -5.32 -4.96
CA TRP A 183 -17.71 -3.98 -5.08
C TRP A 183 -18.20 -3.71 -6.51
N ILE A 184 -17.39 -4.02 -7.53
CA ILE A 184 -17.75 -3.83 -8.95
C ILE A 184 -19.01 -4.64 -9.30
N THR A 185 -19.09 -5.88 -8.80
CA THR A 185 -20.26 -6.73 -8.99
C THR A 185 -21.53 -6.09 -8.41
N VAL A 186 -21.44 -5.54 -7.20
CA VAL A 186 -22.59 -4.85 -6.56
C VAL A 186 -22.92 -3.55 -7.31
N PHE A 187 -21.91 -2.79 -7.73
CA PHE A 187 -22.09 -1.58 -8.54
C PHE A 187 -22.82 -1.88 -9.85
N GLU A 188 -22.44 -2.94 -10.57
CA GLU A 188 -23.11 -3.35 -11.81
C GLU A 188 -24.57 -3.78 -11.57
N LEU A 189 -24.87 -4.48 -10.46
CA LEU A 189 -26.24 -4.81 -10.06
C LEU A 189 -27.05 -3.56 -9.70
N TRP A 190 -26.42 -2.57 -9.07
CA TRP A 190 -27.04 -1.30 -8.72
C TRP A 190 -27.40 -0.48 -9.97
N LEU A 191 -26.51 -0.43 -10.97
CA LEU A 191 -26.81 0.17 -12.27
C LEU A 191 -28.00 -0.51 -12.97
N ASP A 192 -28.15 -1.83 -12.86
CA ASP A 192 -29.30 -2.60 -13.38
C ASP A 192 -30.53 -2.57 -12.45
N SER A 193 -30.54 -1.70 -11.43
CA SER A 193 -31.62 -1.55 -10.45
C SER A 193 -31.99 -2.86 -9.72
N LYS A 194 -31.06 -3.82 -9.63
CA LYS A 194 -31.21 -5.07 -8.86
C LYS A 194 -30.79 -4.93 -7.40
N VAL A 195 -30.03 -3.88 -7.10
CA VAL A 195 -29.63 -3.46 -5.76
C VAL A 195 -30.07 -2.01 -5.61
N THR A 196 -30.70 -1.63 -4.49
CA THR A 196 -31.05 -0.23 -4.22
C THR A 196 -29.85 0.56 -3.70
N THR A 197 -29.94 1.89 -3.71
CA THR A 197 -28.90 2.76 -3.13
C THR A 197 -28.73 2.51 -1.62
N GLU A 198 -29.83 2.33 -0.88
CA GLU A 198 -29.77 2.02 0.56
C GLU A 198 -29.09 0.69 0.81
N GLU A 199 -29.42 -0.33 0.01
CA GLU A 199 -28.78 -1.63 0.09
C GLU A 199 -27.28 -1.48 -0.18
N PHE A 200 -26.88 -0.86 -1.29
CA PHE A 200 -25.47 -0.65 -1.63
C PHE A 200 -24.72 0.08 -0.51
N GLN A 201 -25.30 1.12 0.10
CA GLN A 201 -24.70 1.85 1.21
C GLN A 201 -24.56 1.03 2.51
N SER A 202 -25.38 0.00 2.70
CA SER A 202 -25.51 -0.71 3.99
C SER A 202 -24.35 -1.64 4.37
N HIS A 203 -23.22 -1.64 3.65
CA HIS A 203 -22.04 -2.48 3.88
C HIS A 203 -22.33 -4.00 4.00
N THR A 204 -23.52 -4.45 3.58
CA THR A 204 -23.98 -5.83 3.78
C THR A 204 -24.02 -6.56 2.44
N PHE A 205 -22.85 -6.91 1.92
CA PHE A 205 -22.66 -7.82 0.79
C PHE A 205 -21.44 -8.66 1.04
#